data_AF-A0A7C7KPQ9-F1
#
_entry.id   AF-A0A7C7KPQ9-F1
#
_cell.length_a   1.000
_cell.length_b   1.000
_cell.length_c   1.000
_cell.angle_alpha   90.00
_cell.angle_beta   90.00
_cell.angle_gamma   90.00
#
_symmetry.space_group_name_H-M   'P 1'
#
loop_
_entity.id
_entity.type
_entity.pdbx_description
1 polymer ?
#
loop_
_entity_poly.entity_id
_entity_poly.type
_entity_poly.pdbx_seq_one_letter_code
_entity_poly.pdbx_strand_id
1 'polypeptide(L)'
;MLELKYFPIDPVLREKAQKVEDSEFGHKLDEVLNNMIKLMVEKRGLGLAANQAGFTKRFFVLDMKALKERQVGHLKFDKDLLYEGRYLKIVNPEFIERQGEMVSEEGCLSIPGVYKKVKRNSFVILKAYTPYREEFIIEAEGIVAKALQHEFDHLQGTLFIDYLSPLQKRMFLPKYLKNLSKIVGRKVTFLDVSRFESLKKK
;
A
#
# COMPACT_ATOMS: atom_id res chain seq x y z
N MET A 1 -7.92 16.91 -7.69
CA MET A 1 -7.70 15.46 -7.89
C MET A 1 -6.54 15.03 -7.02
N LEU A 2 -6.55 13.80 -6.49
CA LEU A 2 -5.41 13.26 -5.74
C LEU A 2 -4.27 12.94 -6.69
N GLU A 3 -3.03 13.10 -6.22
CA GLU A 3 -1.83 12.79 -7.00
C GLU A 3 -1.04 11.69 -6.32
N LEU A 4 -0.58 10.73 -7.13
CA LEU A 4 0.25 9.63 -6.66
C LEU A 4 1.64 10.14 -6.26
N LYS A 5 2.14 9.66 -5.13
CA LYS A 5 3.46 9.95 -4.58
C LYS A 5 4.45 8.86 -4.98
N TYR A 6 5.69 9.25 -5.32
CA TYR A 6 6.70 8.39 -5.89
C TYR A 6 7.98 8.35 -5.04
N PHE A 7 8.54 7.15 -4.88
CA PHE A 7 9.90 6.98 -4.39
C PHE A 7 10.90 7.46 -5.46
N PRO A 8 12.03 8.11 -5.14
CA PRO A 8 12.44 8.64 -3.84
C PRO A 8 12.05 10.13 -3.66
N ILE A 9 11.06 10.63 -4.40
CA ILE A 9 10.77 12.07 -4.52
C ILE A 9 9.95 12.56 -3.33
N ASP A 10 8.92 11.81 -2.97
CA ASP A 10 7.89 12.26 -2.04
C ASP A 10 8.15 11.71 -0.63
N PRO A 11 8.59 12.56 0.33
CA PRO A 11 9.02 12.13 1.66
C PRO A 11 7.88 11.51 2.49
N VAL A 12 6.62 11.85 2.20
CA VAL A 12 5.42 11.31 2.85
C VAL A 12 5.35 9.78 2.80
N LEU A 13 6.01 9.15 1.83
CA LEU A 13 6.13 7.69 1.74
C LEU A 13 6.96 7.06 2.87
N ARG A 14 7.71 7.85 3.63
CA ARG A 14 8.46 7.44 4.83
C ARG A 14 7.79 7.84 6.15
N GLU A 15 6.72 8.63 6.09
CA GLU A 15 6.05 9.08 7.30
C GLU A 15 5.18 7.96 7.88
N LYS A 16 5.35 7.67 9.17
CA LYS A 16 4.47 6.74 9.88
C LYS A 16 3.08 7.37 10.00
N ALA A 17 2.08 6.68 9.48
CA ALA A 17 0.71 7.15 9.47
C ALA A 17 0.12 7.22 10.89
N GLN A 18 -0.56 8.33 11.17
CA GLN A 18 -1.25 8.56 12.43
C GLN A 18 -2.60 7.84 12.44
N LYS A 19 -3.07 7.48 13.64
CA LYS A 19 -4.41 6.92 13.81
C LYS A 19 -5.46 7.91 13.29
N VAL A 20 -6.51 7.36 12.69
CA VAL A 20 -7.76 8.09 12.46
C VAL A 20 -8.50 8.16 13.78
N GLU A 21 -8.69 9.37 14.30
CA GLU A 21 -9.39 9.62 15.55
C GLU A 21 -10.90 9.49 15.37
N ASP A 22 -11.60 9.29 16.47
CA ASP A 22 -13.05 9.06 16.49
C ASP A 22 -13.86 10.15 15.76
N SER A 23 -13.40 11.42 15.85
CA SER A 23 -14.02 12.57 15.21
C SER A 23 -13.78 12.67 13.70
N GLU A 24 -12.88 11.85 13.14
CA GLU A 24 -12.53 11.85 11.72
C GLU A 24 -13.33 10.80 10.94
N PHE A 25 -14.01 9.86 11.60
CA PHE A 25 -14.90 8.90 10.96
C PHE A 25 -16.16 9.58 10.40
N GLY A 26 -16.70 9.02 9.32
CA GLY A 26 -17.91 9.47 8.64
C GLY A 26 -17.68 9.88 7.19
N HIS A 27 -18.62 10.67 6.66
CA HIS A 27 -18.72 10.96 5.22
C HIS A 27 -17.46 11.58 4.60
N LYS A 28 -16.74 12.46 5.32
CA LYS A 28 -15.53 13.09 4.80
C LYS A 28 -14.41 12.07 4.56
N LEU A 29 -14.21 11.14 5.50
CA LEU A 29 -13.25 10.06 5.35
C LEU A 29 -13.65 9.11 4.22
N ASP A 30 -14.95 8.79 4.13
CA ASP A 30 -15.49 7.95 3.06
C ASP A 30 -15.26 8.58 1.67
N GLU A 31 -15.44 9.89 1.53
CA GLU A 31 -15.16 10.64 0.31
C GLU A 31 -13.67 10.60 -0.07
N VAL A 32 -12.77 10.77 0.90
CA VAL A 32 -11.31 10.63 0.69
C VAL A 32 -10.98 9.24 0.15
N LEU A 33 -11.53 8.19 0.76
CA LEU A 33 -11.31 6.80 0.33
C LEU A 33 -11.91 6.52 -1.05
N ASN A 34 -13.07 7.11 -1.39
CA ASN A 34 -13.63 7.04 -2.75
C ASN A 34 -12.69 7.69 -3.78
N ASN A 35 -12.11 8.85 -3.45
CA ASN A 35 -11.15 9.51 -4.33
C ASN A 35 -9.84 8.72 -4.46
N MET A 36 -9.42 8.02 -3.41
CA MET A 36 -8.30 7.06 -3.48
C MET A 36 -8.60 5.87 -4.38
N ILE A 37 -9.82 5.31 -4.32
CA ILE A 37 -10.24 4.23 -5.23
C ILE A 37 -10.16 4.71 -6.68
N LYS A 38 -10.68 5.91 -6.99
CA LYS A 38 -10.60 6.48 -8.35
C LYS A 38 -9.15 6.57 -8.83
N LEU A 39 -8.24 7.08 -7.99
CA LEU A 39 -6.81 7.16 -8.32
C LEU A 39 -6.18 5.76 -8.50
N MET A 40 -6.48 4.81 -7.61
CA MET A 40 -6.01 3.43 -7.70
C MET A 40 -6.43 2.78 -9.03
N VAL A 41 -7.70 2.95 -9.42
CA VAL A 41 -8.24 2.44 -10.69
C VAL A 41 -7.57 3.10 -11.89
N GLU A 42 -7.44 4.43 -11.88
CA GLU A 42 -6.76 5.19 -12.95
C GLU A 42 -5.33 4.68 -13.18
N LYS A 43 -4.62 4.38 -12.09
CA LYS A 43 -3.24 3.84 -12.13
C LYS A 43 -3.17 2.31 -12.26
N ARG A 44 -4.31 1.63 -12.41
CA ARG A 44 -4.43 0.17 -12.57
C ARG A 44 -3.79 -0.61 -11.41
N GLY A 45 -3.93 -0.10 -10.19
CA GLY A 45 -3.46 -0.72 -8.96
C GLY A 45 -4.43 -1.76 -8.38
N LEU A 46 -3.92 -2.57 -7.46
CA LEU A 46 -4.71 -3.52 -6.64
C LEU A 46 -4.96 -3.00 -5.22
N GLY A 47 -4.15 -2.04 -4.78
CA GLY A 47 -4.22 -1.37 -3.49
C GLY A 47 -3.63 0.03 -3.57
N LEU A 48 -4.03 0.87 -2.63
CA LEU A 48 -3.47 2.22 -2.46
C LEU A 48 -3.57 2.66 -1.00
N ALA A 49 -2.42 2.90 -0.37
CA ALA A 49 -2.33 3.45 0.98
C ALA A 49 -2.39 4.98 1.01
N ALA A 50 -2.85 5.53 2.14
CA ALA A 50 -2.97 6.97 2.40
C ALA A 50 -1.71 7.77 2.00
N ASN A 51 -0.53 7.28 2.40
CA ASN A 51 0.76 7.91 2.12
C ASN A 51 1.00 8.11 0.63
N GLN A 52 0.56 7.16 -0.20
CA GLN A 52 0.72 7.21 -1.65
C GLN A 52 -0.17 8.28 -2.30
N ALA A 53 -1.23 8.72 -1.60
CA ALA A 53 -2.09 9.84 -2.00
C ALA A 53 -1.76 11.15 -1.26
N GLY A 54 -0.70 11.17 -0.44
CA GLY A 54 -0.26 12.35 0.30
C GLY A 54 -0.88 12.55 1.68
N PHE A 55 -1.63 11.56 2.19
CA PHE A 55 -2.19 11.59 3.55
C PHE A 55 -1.33 10.77 4.52
N THR A 56 -1.21 11.22 5.77
CA THR A 56 -0.45 10.53 6.83
C THR A 56 -1.37 9.97 7.90
N LYS A 57 -2.43 9.29 7.45
CA LYS A 57 -3.47 8.69 8.29
C LYS A 57 -3.61 7.21 7.99
N ARG A 58 -3.95 6.39 9.00
CA ARG A 58 -3.95 4.92 8.91
C ARG A 58 -5.16 4.40 8.15
N PHE A 59 -5.17 4.53 6.84
CA PHE A 59 -6.16 3.89 5.98
C PHE A 59 -5.60 3.53 4.60
N PHE A 60 -6.21 2.53 3.98
CA PHE A 60 -5.92 2.15 2.61
C PHE A 60 -7.15 1.51 1.94
N VAL A 61 -7.09 1.36 0.62
CA VAL A 61 -8.15 0.73 -0.17
C VAL A 61 -7.60 -0.43 -0.98
N LEU A 62 -8.44 -1.45 -1.24
CA LEU A 62 -8.09 -2.62 -2.05
C LEU A 62 -9.16 -2.91 -3.10
N ASP A 63 -8.75 -3.37 -4.29
CA ASP A 63 -9.64 -3.98 -5.28
C ASP A 63 -9.78 -5.48 -5.00
N MET A 64 -10.76 -5.83 -4.17
CA MET A 64 -10.97 -7.22 -3.75
C MET A 64 -11.43 -8.13 -4.90
N LYS A 65 -12.12 -7.58 -5.90
CA LYS A 65 -12.49 -8.38 -7.09
C LYS A 65 -11.25 -8.76 -7.90
N ALA A 66 -10.41 -7.77 -8.23
CA ALA A 66 -9.20 -8.02 -9.00
C ALA A 66 -8.19 -8.91 -8.26
N LEU A 67 -8.12 -8.80 -6.92
CA LEU A 67 -7.32 -9.71 -6.11
C LEU A 67 -7.89 -11.14 -6.12
N LYS A 68 -9.22 -11.30 -6.04
CA LYS A 68 -9.85 -12.62 -6.03
C LYS A 68 -9.65 -13.41 -7.32
N GLU A 69 -9.49 -12.72 -8.45
CA GLU A 69 -9.21 -13.33 -9.74
C GLU A 69 -7.76 -13.84 -9.89
N ARG A 70 -6.83 -13.42 -9.01
CA ARG A 70 -5.37 -13.64 -9.14
C ARG A 70 -4.79 -14.73 -8.23
N GLN A 71 -5.56 -15.79 -8.00
CA GLN A 71 -5.26 -16.90 -7.08
C GLN A 71 -5.39 -16.51 -5.60
N VAL A 72 -6.48 -16.97 -4.99
CA VAL A 72 -6.78 -16.80 -3.57
C VAL A 72 -6.55 -18.12 -2.87
N GLY A 73 -5.85 -18.10 -1.74
CA GLY A 73 -5.88 -19.19 -0.77
C GLY A 73 -7.16 -19.09 0.07
N HIS A 74 -7.05 -19.32 1.37
CA HIS A 74 -8.13 -18.99 2.30
C HIS A 74 -8.46 -17.48 2.28
N LEU A 75 -9.76 -17.14 2.30
CA LEU A 75 -10.23 -15.77 2.46
C LEU A 75 -11.60 -15.75 3.14
N LYS A 76 -11.67 -15.11 4.31
CA LYS A 76 -12.88 -14.98 5.11
C LYS A 76 -13.01 -13.55 5.62
N PHE A 77 -14.08 -12.88 5.19
CA PHE A 77 -14.49 -11.55 5.64
C PHE A 77 -15.96 -11.33 5.23
N ASP A 78 -16.62 -10.37 5.85
CA ASP A 78 -17.98 -9.98 5.47
C ASP A 78 -17.97 -9.25 4.11
N LYS A 79 -18.69 -9.81 3.13
CA LYS A 79 -18.74 -9.28 1.77
C LYS A 79 -19.61 -8.02 1.67
N ASP A 80 -20.50 -7.78 2.62
CA ASP A 80 -21.38 -6.61 2.64
C ASP A 80 -20.59 -5.31 2.93
N LEU A 81 -19.34 -5.45 3.41
CA LEU A 81 -18.38 -4.36 3.57
C LEU A 81 -17.83 -3.82 2.24
N LEU A 82 -18.11 -4.48 1.10
CA LEU A 82 -17.58 -4.09 -0.19
C LEU A 82 -18.35 -2.89 -0.77
N TYR A 83 -17.63 -1.78 -0.96
CA TYR A 83 -18.12 -0.67 -1.74
C TYR A 83 -18.24 -1.08 -3.22
N GLU A 84 -19.43 -0.87 -3.79
CA GLU A 84 -19.81 -1.29 -5.15
C GLU A 84 -19.57 -2.80 -5.41
N GLY A 85 -19.61 -3.62 -4.36
CA GLY A 85 -19.35 -5.06 -4.45
C GLY A 85 -17.92 -5.43 -4.88
N ARG A 86 -16.98 -4.47 -4.83
CA ARG A 86 -15.63 -4.64 -5.40
C ARG A 86 -14.51 -4.12 -4.51
N TYR A 87 -14.68 -2.93 -3.92
CA TYR A 87 -13.59 -2.25 -3.23
C TYR A 87 -13.75 -2.37 -1.72
N LEU A 88 -12.66 -2.65 -1.02
CA LEU A 88 -12.65 -2.68 0.44
C LEU A 88 -11.89 -1.46 0.97
N LYS A 89 -12.52 -0.74 1.89
CA LYS A 89 -11.98 0.43 2.59
C LYS A 89 -11.55 0.01 3.98
N ILE A 90 -10.30 0.21 4.33
CA ILE A 90 -9.69 -0.33 5.55
C ILE A 90 -9.12 0.84 6.35
N VAL A 91 -9.67 1.08 7.54
CA VAL A 91 -9.28 2.18 8.44
C VAL A 91 -8.73 1.61 9.75
N ASN A 92 -7.68 2.24 10.28
CA ASN A 92 -6.95 1.83 11.48
C ASN A 92 -6.64 0.32 11.54
N PRO A 93 -6.02 -0.26 10.49
CA PRO A 93 -5.72 -1.68 10.46
C PRO A 93 -4.70 -2.09 11.54
N GLU A 94 -4.88 -3.28 12.08
CA GLU A 94 -4.01 -3.94 13.05
C GLU A 94 -3.98 -5.46 12.78
N PHE A 95 -2.77 -6.04 12.68
CA PHE A 95 -2.62 -7.49 12.53
C PHE A 95 -2.77 -8.17 13.89
N ILE A 96 -3.76 -9.05 13.99
CA ILE A 96 -3.94 -9.96 15.13
C ILE A 96 -2.95 -11.13 14.99
N GLU A 97 -2.81 -11.66 13.78
CA GLU A 97 -1.98 -12.82 13.50
C GLU A 97 -1.28 -12.68 12.15
N ARG A 98 -0.03 -13.16 12.09
CA ARG A 98 0.78 -13.28 10.88
C ARG A 98 1.62 -14.55 10.99
N GLN A 99 1.44 -15.49 10.06
CA GLN A 99 2.17 -16.75 10.09
C GLN A 99 2.46 -17.32 8.70
N GLY A 100 3.31 -18.34 8.69
CA GLY A 100 3.85 -18.95 7.48
C GLY A 100 4.80 -18.03 6.72
N GLU A 101 5.35 -18.55 5.61
CA GLU A 101 6.24 -17.82 4.71
C GLU A 101 5.80 -18.09 3.27
N MET A 102 5.75 -17.02 2.46
CA MET A 102 5.61 -17.09 1.02
C MET A 102 6.60 -16.14 0.36
N VAL A 103 7.06 -16.49 -0.84
CA VAL A 103 7.84 -15.61 -1.71
C VAL A 103 7.01 -15.32 -2.94
N SER A 104 6.70 -14.05 -3.18
CA SER A 104 5.89 -13.63 -4.31
C SER A 104 6.46 -12.38 -4.95
N GLU A 105 6.22 -12.20 -6.25
CA GLU A 105 6.56 -10.97 -6.94
C GLU A 105 5.60 -9.84 -6.50
N GLU A 106 6.18 -8.71 -6.11
CA GLU A 106 5.48 -7.49 -5.71
C GLU A 106 5.88 -6.33 -6.63
N GLY A 107 4.91 -5.46 -6.89
CA GLY A 107 5.11 -4.13 -7.47
C GLY A 107 4.32 -3.12 -6.66
N CYS A 108 4.64 -1.84 -6.84
CA CYS A 108 3.99 -0.73 -6.12
C CYS A 108 3.75 0.43 -7.09
N LEU A 109 2.60 1.08 -6.98
CA LEU A 109 2.29 2.27 -7.79
C LEU A 109 3.31 3.39 -7.57
N SER A 110 3.79 3.56 -6.33
CA SER A 110 4.82 4.55 -5.98
C SER A 110 6.22 4.21 -6.48
N ILE A 111 6.44 3.02 -7.06
CA ILE A 111 7.73 2.55 -7.60
C ILE A 111 7.50 1.94 -8.99
N PRO A 112 7.07 2.73 -9.98
CA PRO A 112 6.57 2.23 -11.25
C PRO A 112 7.62 1.43 -12.03
N GLY A 113 7.18 0.32 -12.62
CA GLY A 113 8.01 -0.55 -13.46
C GLY A 113 9.05 -1.38 -12.70
N VAL A 114 9.00 -1.43 -11.37
CA VAL A 114 9.83 -2.30 -10.54
C VAL A 114 8.99 -3.42 -9.98
N TYR A 115 9.39 -4.64 -10.30
CA TYR A 115 8.79 -5.87 -9.78
C TYR A 115 9.91 -6.74 -9.19
N LYS A 116 9.74 -7.19 -7.95
CA LYS A 116 10.74 -8.00 -7.24
C LYS A 116 10.07 -9.03 -6.35
N LYS A 117 10.75 -10.17 -6.16
CA LYS A 117 10.35 -11.19 -5.19
C LYS A 117 10.59 -10.68 -3.77
N VAL A 118 9.55 -10.70 -2.95
CA VAL A 118 9.56 -10.31 -1.53
C VAL A 118 9.03 -11.46 -0.70
N LYS A 119 9.62 -11.65 0.49
CA LYS A 119 9.14 -12.60 1.48
C LYS A 119 8.02 -11.96 2.31
N ARG A 120 6.91 -12.68 2.48
CA ARG A 120 5.74 -12.26 3.26
C ARG A 120 5.23 -13.42 4.10
N ASN A 121 4.41 -13.11 5.10
CA ASN A 121 3.60 -14.14 5.74
C ASN A 121 2.54 -14.65 4.77
N SER A 122 2.35 -15.96 4.71
CA SER A 122 1.40 -16.59 3.80
C SER A 122 -0.04 -16.49 4.27
N PHE A 123 -0.25 -16.33 5.58
CA PHE A 123 -1.55 -16.17 6.24
C PHE A 123 -1.52 -14.97 7.20
N VAL A 124 -2.61 -14.20 7.21
CA VAL A 124 -2.79 -13.06 8.11
C VAL A 124 -4.23 -12.95 8.61
N ILE A 125 -4.39 -12.47 9.85
CA ILE A 125 -5.65 -11.98 10.41
C ILE A 125 -5.50 -10.51 10.72
N LEU A 126 -6.34 -9.67 10.10
CA LEU A 126 -6.31 -8.23 10.26
C LEU A 126 -7.65 -7.74 10.82
N LYS A 127 -7.58 -6.97 11.90
CA LYS A 127 -8.70 -6.19 12.45
C LYS A 127 -8.64 -4.77 11.90
N ALA A 128 -9.77 -4.22 11.52
CA ALA A 128 -9.88 -2.86 11.00
C ALA A 128 -11.29 -2.30 11.22
N TYR A 129 -11.47 -1.05 10.79
CA TYR A 129 -12.76 -0.36 10.81
C TYR A 129 -13.15 0.10 9.41
N THR A 130 -14.46 0.20 9.18
CA THR A 130 -15.02 0.92 8.03
C THR A 130 -14.86 2.43 8.22
N PRO A 131 -15.09 3.25 7.18
CA PRO A 131 -15.12 4.71 7.33
C PRO A 131 -16.18 5.23 8.31
N TYR A 132 -17.16 4.40 8.68
CA TYR A 132 -18.23 4.69 9.62
C TYR A 132 -18.00 4.03 11.00
N ARG A 133 -16.77 3.58 11.27
CA ARG A 133 -16.32 3.03 12.56
C ARG A 133 -16.96 1.67 12.92
N GLU A 134 -17.43 0.92 11.92
CA GLU A 134 -17.86 -0.46 12.14
C GLU A 134 -16.61 -1.35 12.11
N GLU A 135 -16.41 -2.13 13.18
CA GLU A 135 -15.28 -3.04 13.28
C GLU A 135 -15.49 -4.29 12.43
N PHE A 136 -14.44 -4.76 11.78
CA PHE A 136 -14.44 -6.04 11.09
C PHE A 136 -13.08 -6.75 11.15
N ILE A 137 -13.10 -8.04 10.85
CA ILE A 137 -11.92 -8.90 10.75
C ILE A 137 -11.87 -9.52 9.35
N ILE A 138 -10.66 -9.57 8.78
CA ILE A 138 -10.35 -10.30 7.56
C ILE A 138 -9.25 -11.32 7.83
N GLU A 139 -9.55 -12.59 7.53
CA GLU A 139 -8.59 -13.69 7.50
C GLU A 139 -8.25 -13.96 6.03
N ALA A 140 -6.96 -13.97 5.67
CA ALA A 140 -6.56 -14.06 4.29
C ALA A 140 -5.24 -14.82 4.11
N GLU A 141 -5.13 -15.50 2.97
CA GLU A 141 -3.92 -16.10 2.44
C GLU A 141 -3.56 -15.59 1.05
N GLY A 142 -2.34 -15.93 0.61
CA GLY A 142 -1.90 -15.73 -0.77
C GLY A 142 -1.89 -14.26 -1.18
N ILE A 143 -2.50 -13.93 -2.32
CA ILE A 143 -2.40 -12.59 -2.89
C ILE A 143 -3.07 -11.51 -2.01
N VAL A 144 -4.16 -11.85 -1.32
CA VAL A 144 -4.86 -10.90 -0.43
C VAL A 144 -4.04 -10.66 0.83
N ALA A 145 -3.49 -11.71 1.44
CA ALA A 145 -2.58 -11.57 2.58
C ALA A 145 -1.37 -10.69 2.25
N LYS A 146 -0.79 -10.88 1.06
CA LYS A 146 0.31 -10.06 0.54
C LYS A 146 -0.10 -8.60 0.39
N ALA A 147 -1.26 -8.32 -0.23
CA ALA A 147 -1.74 -6.96 -0.44
C ALA A 147 -1.98 -6.24 0.90
N LEU A 148 -2.61 -6.89 1.89
CA LEU A 148 -2.82 -6.32 3.21
C LEU A 148 -1.49 -5.94 3.89
N GLN A 149 -0.48 -6.81 3.82
CA GLN A 149 0.85 -6.53 4.36
C GLN A 149 1.55 -5.37 3.62
N HIS A 150 1.46 -5.35 2.30
CA HIS A 150 2.05 -4.29 1.47
C HIS A 150 1.47 -2.91 1.79
N GLU A 151 0.14 -2.80 1.82
CA GLU A 151 -0.51 -1.52 2.14
C GLU A 151 -0.30 -1.12 3.61
N PHE A 152 -0.24 -2.10 4.53
CA PHE A 152 0.10 -1.82 5.91
C PHE A 152 1.52 -1.30 6.08
N ASP A 153 2.50 -1.83 5.35
CA ASP A 153 3.89 -1.34 5.37
C ASP A 153 3.97 0.14 4.98
N HIS A 154 3.20 0.56 3.99
CA HIS A 154 3.10 1.97 3.61
C HIS A 154 2.65 2.84 4.78
N LEU A 155 1.68 2.39 5.57
CA LEU A 155 1.26 3.09 6.80
C LEU A 155 2.36 3.13 7.87
N GLN A 156 3.36 2.26 7.79
CA GLN A 156 4.55 2.29 8.65
C GLN A 156 5.75 3.04 8.03
N GLY A 157 5.58 3.69 6.88
CA GLY A 157 6.68 4.33 6.16
C GLY A 157 7.68 3.34 5.54
N THR A 158 7.28 2.07 5.40
CA THR A 158 8.07 0.99 4.83
C THR A 158 7.64 0.73 3.39
N LEU A 159 8.61 0.50 2.50
CA LEU A 159 8.37 0.19 1.10
C LEU A 159 8.82 -1.23 0.81
N PHE A 160 8.19 -1.92 -0.14
CA PHE A 160 8.59 -3.31 -0.47
C PHE A 160 10.07 -3.42 -0.88
N ILE A 161 10.65 -2.35 -1.45
CA ILE A 161 12.07 -2.31 -1.81
C ILE A 161 13.00 -2.38 -0.59
N ASP A 162 12.51 -2.10 0.63
CA ASP A 162 13.29 -2.21 1.85
C ASP A 162 13.68 -3.65 2.19
N TYR A 163 12.89 -4.62 1.74
CA TYR A 163 13.14 -6.05 1.91
C TYR A 163 14.16 -6.60 0.92
N LEU A 164 14.61 -5.78 -0.05
CA LEU A 164 15.56 -6.20 -1.07
C LEU A 164 17.00 -6.09 -0.56
N SER A 165 17.84 -7.03 -1.01
CA SER A 165 19.27 -7.00 -0.73
C SER A 165 19.94 -5.76 -1.36
N PRO A 166 21.10 -5.31 -0.84
CA PRO A 166 21.85 -4.21 -1.42
C PRO A 166 22.18 -4.41 -2.91
N LEU A 167 22.48 -5.66 -3.31
CA LEU A 167 22.72 -6.00 -4.71
C LEU A 167 21.47 -5.81 -5.57
N GLN A 168 20.32 -6.30 -5.11
CA GLN A 168 19.05 -6.12 -5.83
C GLN A 168 18.71 -4.64 -6.02
N LYS A 169 18.89 -3.81 -4.98
CA LYS A 169 18.71 -2.35 -5.04
C LYS A 169 19.63 -1.73 -6.08
N ARG A 170 20.94 -2.04 -6.03
CA ARG A 170 21.94 -1.53 -6.98
C ARG A 170 21.59 -1.86 -8.44
N MET A 171 21.02 -3.04 -8.70
CA MET A 171 20.68 -3.48 -10.05
C MET A 171 19.47 -2.73 -10.64
N PHE A 172 18.44 -2.41 -9.85
CA PHE A 172 17.21 -1.80 -10.40
C PHE A 172 17.26 -0.26 -10.43
N LEU A 173 17.95 0.37 -9.47
CA LEU A 173 17.92 1.82 -9.28
C LEU A 173 18.32 2.62 -10.54
N PRO A 174 19.39 2.31 -11.29
CA PRO A 174 19.78 3.12 -12.44
C PRO A 174 18.67 3.22 -13.51
N LYS A 175 18.07 2.08 -13.87
CA LYS A 175 16.98 2.02 -14.86
C LYS A 175 15.71 2.67 -14.31
N TYR A 176 15.41 2.44 -13.04
CA TYR A 176 14.27 3.04 -12.36
C TYR A 176 14.33 4.57 -12.36
N LEU A 177 15.42 5.17 -11.90
CA LEU A 177 15.57 6.63 -11.80
C LEU A 177 15.50 7.30 -13.19
N LYS A 178 16.06 6.67 -14.23
CA LYS A 178 15.95 7.13 -15.61
C LYS A 178 14.50 7.14 -16.10
N ASN A 179 13.74 6.09 -15.80
CA ASN A 179 12.32 5.99 -16.19
C ASN A 179 11.46 6.96 -15.39
N LEU A 180 11.66 7.03 -14.07
CA LEU A 180 10.94 7.95 -13.20
C LEU A 180 11.15 9.39 -13.63
N SER A 181 12.37 9.77 -14.02
CA SER A 181 12.66 11.12 -14.51
C SER A 181 11.76 11.55 -15.69
N LYS A 182 11.39 10.59 -16.55
CA LYS A 182 10.46 10.83 -17.66
C LYS A 182 9.02 10.97 -17.17
N ILE A 183 8.62 10.14 -16.21
CA ILE A 183 7.28 10.15 -15.61
C ILE A 183 7.01 11.49 -14.92
N VAL A 184 7.98 11.99 -14.15
CA VAL A 184 7.82 13.21 -13.35
C VAL A 184 8.29 14.49 -14.04
N GLY A 185 8.79 14.39 -15.28
CA GLY A 185 9.27 15.55 -16.04
C GLY A 185 10.48 16.28 -15.46
N ARG A 186 11.22 15.66 -14.52
CA ARG A 186 12.45 16.22 -13.93
C ARG A 186 13.53 15.16 -13.75
N LYS A 187 14.80 15.56 -13.72
CA LYS A 187 15.91 14.63 -13.42
C LYS A 187 15.79 14.13 -11.97
N VAL A 188 15.78 12.81 -11.81
CA VAL A 188 15.86 12.11 -10.52
C VAL A 188 17.18 11.35 -10.47
N THR A 189 17.86 11.43 -9.35
CA THR A 189 19.25 10.98 -9.18
C THR A 189 19.43 10.13 -7.92
N PHE A 190 20.63 9.57 -7.75
CA PHE A 190 21.01 8.88 -6.51
C PHE A 190 21.06 9.81 -5.30
N LEU A 191 21.19 11.13 -5.50
CA LEU A 191 21.10 12.10 -4.41
C LEU A 191 19.69 12.16 -3.84
N ASP A 192 18.65 12.11 -4.69
CA ASP A 192 17.25 12.01 -4.25
C ASP A 192 17.05 10.73 -3.43
N VAL A 193 17.59 9.59 -3.87
CA VAL A 193 17.57 8.32 -3.12
C VAL A 193 18.25 8.45 -1.77
N SER A 194 19.46 9.01 -1.73
CA SER A 194 20.22 9.16 -0.48
C SER A 194 19.49 10.06 0.52
N ARG A 195 18.89 11.16 0.05
CA ARG A 195 18.05 12.05 0.88
C ARG A 195 16.84 11.30 1.43
N PHE A 196 16.14 10.57 0.57
CA PHE A 196 14.96 9.79 0.95
C PHE A 196 15.28 8.70 1.98
N GLU A 197 16.36 7.95 1.78
CA GLU A 197 16.77 6.89 2.71
C GLU A 197 17.22 7.44 4.07
N SER A 198 17.67 8.70 4.13
CA SER A 198 18.02 9.33 5.41
C SER A 198 16.80 9.56 6.31
N LEU A 199 15.59 9.62 5.73
CA LEU A 199 14.33 9.75 6.47
C LEU A 199 13.97 8.49 7.27
N LYS A 200 14.49 7.32 6.89
CA LYS A 200 14.24 6.04 7.58
C LYS A 200 14.84 5.98 9.00
N LYS A 201 15.81 6.86 9.29
CA LYS A 201 16.57 6.87 10.56
C LYS A 201 15.95 7.77 11.64
N LYS A 202 14.81 8.39 11.38
CA LYS A 202 14.05 9.23 12.31
C LYS A 202 12.74 8.56 12.63
#